data_AF-A0A085P5Y5-F1
#
_entry.id   AF-A0A085P5Y5-F1
#
_cell.length_a   1.000
_cell.length_b   1.000
_cell.length_c   1.000
_cell.angle_alpha   90.00
_cell.angle_beta   90.00
_cell.angle_gamma   90.00
#
_symmetry.space_group_name_H-M   'P 1'
#
loop_
_entity.id
_entity.type
_entity.pdbx_description
1 polymer ?
#
loop_
_entity_poly.entity_id
_entity_poly.type
_entity_poly.pdbx_seq_one_letter_code
_entity_poly.pdbx_strand_id
1 'polypeptide(L)'
;MNHQVIQPIIRQHAANAAFYWLQKEESRFSPLVKSADLRQFNQYIDANLEGLHVAGDDGWEESYAALRRWHSQGEAFVCGFLANQCQNPAWMKATWSYVSKYADTTLNGYVSALSHSAKEHVYGTVNEFLLSSIPSEVQIALNICSQSKLHLSEDFLIKKLDNGNIQEKVAVLDYIRKLGLQSYLPALTVYFGSNELSVRFSAVSAACWLSSDKSMMINPLCLLIDDYLTLPPLRGIEGIRKNQQTEMLVRLLGQCCSELTYPFAFISGLPEYLQIIFYAHYANTKTLPLLLSLMEKEELSRIAFVAVSLITGIDIDDKEYLLPAKDEKLPEITSRLNVFGTGIGMPDIHKVTSMCQQYRNEERLFLGKSVTASWCNTNFSDGSQLVRWIASWHLFHLDKNTSPKDNLLNY
;
A
#
# COMPACT_ATOMS: atom_id res chain seq x y z
N MET A 1 19.24 -39.99 8.01
CA MET A 1 18.64 -40.37 6.72
C MET A 1 18.99 -39.28 5.74
N ASN A 2 19.68 -39.60 4.64
CA ASN A 2 19.91 -38.61 3.56
C ASN A 2 18.57 -38.41 2.85
N HIS A 3 17.89 -37.30 3.11
CA HIS A 3 16.75 -36.90 2.30
C HIS A 3 17.27 -36.56 0.91
N GLN A 4 16.79 -37.25 -0.11
CA GLN A 4 17.10 -36.92 -1.49
C GLN A 4 16.37 -35.63 -1.84
N VAL A 5 17.10 -34.53 -1.76
CA VAL A 5 16.61 -33.20 -2.10
C VAL A 5 16.42 -33.08 -3.61
N ILE A 6 15.22 -32.71 -4.04
CA ILE A 6 14.88 -32.46 -5.45
C ILE A 6 15.05 -30.96 -5.71
N GLN A 7 16.24 -30.57 -6.15
CA GLN A 7 16.63 -29.16 -6.37
C GLN A 7 15.61 -28.31 -7.16
N PRO A 8 14.99 -28.81 -8.26
CA PRO A 8 13.94 -28.05 -8.95
C PRO A 8 12.74 -27.68 -8.07
N ILE A 9 12.37 -28.54 -7.11
CA ILE A 9 11.25 -28.28 -6.20
C ILE A 9 11.62 -27.18 -5.19
N ILE A 10 12.85 -27.18 -4.67
CA ILE A 10 13.34 -26.11 -3.79
C ILE A 10 13.32 -24.76 -4.50
N ARG A 11 13.83 -24.70 -5.73
CA ARG A 11 13.76 -23.48 -6.56
C ARG A 11 12.34 -22.98 -6.74
N GLN A 12 11.40 -23.91 -6.96
CA GLN A 12 9.99 -23.57 -7.08
C GLN A 12 9.44 -22.99 -5.78
N HIS A 13 9.80 -23.55 -4.61
CA HIS A 13 9.40 -22.99 -3.32
C HIS A 13 9.92 -21.56 -3.12
N ALA A 14 11.20 -21.32 -3.40
CA ALA A 14 11.79 -19.98 -3.30
C ALA A 14 11.09 -18.97 -4.21
N ALA A 15 10.87 -19.35 -5.48
CA ALA A 15 10.17 -18.51 -6.44
C ALA A 15 8.71 -18.24 -6.06
N ASN A 16 7.99 -19.27 -5.59
CA ASN A 16 6.59 -19.14 -5.19
C ASN A 16 6.42 -18.26 -3.96
N ALA A 17 7.25 -18.44 -2.93
CA ALA A 17 7.20 -17.61 -1.72
C ALA A 17 7.44 -16.12 -2.07
N ALA A 18 8.46 -15.83 -2.87
CA ALA A 18 8.75 -14.49 -3.35
C ALA A 18 7.59 -13.90 -4.18
N PHE A 19 7.02 -14.72 -5.08
CA PHE A 19 5.91 -14.33 -5.94
C PHE A 19 4.65 -13.98 -5.14
N TYR A 20 4.17 -14.88 -4.27
CA TYR A 20 2.95 -14.63 -3.51
C TYR A 20 3.10 -13.49 -2.51
N TRP A 21 4.29 -13.32 -1.92
CA TRP A 21 4.59 -12.14 -1.12
C TRP A 21 4.45 -10.85 -1.92
N LEU A 22 5.02 -10.81 -3.13
CA LEU A 22 4.93 -9.64 -3.99
C LEU A 22 3.48 -9.36 -4.41
N GLN A 23 2.73 -10.40 -4.79
CA GLN A 23 1.31 -10.27 -5.13
C GLN A 23 0.51 -9.67 -3.97
N LYS A 24 0.77 -10.12 -2.73
CA LYS A 24 0.14 -9.55 -1.54
C LYS A 24 0.47 -8.06 -1.37
N GLU A 25 1.74 -7.67 -1.47
CA GLU A 25 2.16 -6.27 -1.30
C GLU A 25 1.59 -5.34 -2.37
N GLU A 26 1.59 -5.77 -3.63
CA GLU A 26 1.06 -4.98 -4.75
C GLU A 26 -0.47 -4.88 -4.74
N SER A 27 -1.15 -5.78 -4.04
CA SER A 27 -2.61 -5.83 -3.98
C SER A 27 -3.24 -4.76 -3.09
N ARG A 28 -2.48 -3.91 -2.38
CA ARG A 28 -3.00 -2.94 -1.39
C ARG A 28 -4.20 -2.10 -1.87
N PHE A 29 -4.25 -1.76 -3.16
CA PHE A 29 -5.31 -0.97 -3.77
C PHE A 29 -6.10 -1.72 -4.85
N SER A 30 -5.97 -3.05 -4.88
CA SER A 30 -6.70 -3.87 -5.83
C SER A 30 -8.20 -3.84 -5.51
N PRO A 31 -9.05 -3.54 -6.51
CA PRO A 31 -10.50 -3.71 -6.38
C PRO A 31 -10.93 -5.18 -6.46
N LEU A 32 -10.05 -6.07 -6.92
CA LEU A 32 -10.33 -7.49 -7.17
C LEU A 32 -9.92 -8.41 -6.02
N VAL A 33 -8.79 -8.12 -5.36
CA VAL A 33 -8.23 -9.02 -4.34
C VAL A 33 -8.98 -8.85 -3.02
N LYS A 34 -9.74 -9.87 -2.63
CA LYS A 34 -10.56 -9.94 -1.42
C LYS A 34 -9.76 -10.43 -0.22
N SER A 35 -10.37 -10.39 0.96
CA SER A 35 -9.74 -10.89 2.20
C SER A 35 -9.41 -12.39 2.13
N ALA A 36 -10.25 -13.17 1.45
CA ALA A 36 -10.03 -14.60 1.24
C ALA A 36 -8.79 -14.88 0.39
N ASP A 37 -8.58 -14.10 -0.68
CA ASP A 37 -7.40 -14.23 -1.53
C ASP A 37 -6.12 -13.93 -0.76
N LEU A 38 -6.12 -12.90 0.11
CA LEU A 38 -4.98 -12.63 0.98
C LEU A 38 -4.67 -13.76 1.97
N ARG A 39 -5.70 -14.37 2.56
CA ARG A 39 -5.50 -15.56 3.41
C ARG A 39 -4.87 -16.70 2.63
N GLN A 40 -5.31 -16.90 1.39
CA GLN A 40 -4.74 -17.91 0.50
C GLN A 40 -3.29 -17.58 0.12
N PHE A 41 -2.96 -16.31 -0.16
CA PHE A 41 -1.58 -15.88 -0.38
C PHE A 41 -0.71 -16.15 0.85
N ASN A 42 -1.17 -15.80 2.06
CA ASN A 42 -0.43 -16.09 3.29
C ASN A 42 -0.19 -17.61 3.46
N GLN A 43 -1.22 -18.44 3.25
CA GLN A 43 -1.08 -19.90 3.30
C GLN A 43 -0.03 -20.43 2.31
N TYR A 44 -0.02 -19.89 1.09
CA TYR A 44 1.00 -20.27 0.10
C TYR A 44 2.38 -19.76 0.46
N ILE A 45 2.51 -18.55 0.99
CA ILE A 45 3.78 -18.02 1.48
C ILE A 45 4.32 -18.96 2.56
N ASP A 46 3.53 -19.24 3.59
CA ASP A 46 3.93 -20.07 4.73
C ASP A 46 4.32 -21.49 4.30
N ALA A 47 3.52 -22.14 3.46
CA ALA A 47 3.82 -23.49 2.98
C ALA A 47 5.12 -23.56 2.17
N ASN A 48 5.41 -22.54 1.36
CA ASN A 48 6.66 -22.51 0.59
C ASN A 48 7.86 -22.17 1.48
N LEU A 49 7.72 -21.26 2.44
CA LEU A 49 8.77 -20.95 3.41
C LEU A 49 9.09 -22.15 4.30
N GLU A 50 8.08 -22.92 4.73
CA GLU A 50 8.26 -24.15 5.49
C GLU A 50 9.02 -25.20 4.68
N GLY A 51 8.65 -25.40 3.40
CA GLY A 51 9.38 -26.29 2.50
C GLY A 51 10.86 -25.95 2.36
N LEU A 52 11.18 -24.65 2.27
CA LEU A 52 12.57 -24.16 2.23
C LEU A 52 13.29 -24.36 3.56
N HIS A 53 12.62 -24.13 4.68
CA HIS A 53 13.18 -24.33 6.01
C HIS A 53 13.53 -25.81 6.25
N VAL A 54 12.64 -26.72 5.87
CA VAL A 54 12.87 -28.18 5.95
C VAL A 54 14.04 -28.63 5.07
N ALA A 55 14.24 -27.98 3.92
CA ALA A 55 15.37 -28.25 3.03
C ALA A 55 16.73 -27.79 3.57
N GLY A 56 16.77 -27.04 4.68
CA GLY A 56 18.01 -26.65 5.36
C GLY A 56 18.97 -25.87 4.44
N ASP A 57 20.22 -26.32 4.36
CA ASP A 57 21.27 -25.66 3.58
C ASP A 57 20.91 -25.53 2.10
N ASP A 58 20.29 -26.56 1.49
CA ASP A 58 19.86 -26.52 0.09
C ASP A 58 18.78 -25.44 -0.14
N GLY A 59 17.85 -25.30 0.81
CA GLY A 59 16.82 -24.27 0.80
C GLY A 59 17.40 -22.86 0.86
N TRP A 60 18.40 -22.66 1.71
CA TRP A 60 19.14 -21.41 1.81
C TRP A 60 19.95 -21.10 0.55
N GLU A 61 20.72 -22.07 0.03
CA GLU A 61 21.59 -21.86 -1.12
C GLU A 61 20.82 -21.42 -2.36
N GLU A 62 19.70 -22.08 -2.65
CA GLU A 62 18.83 -21.72 -3.78
C GLU A 62 18.13 -20.38 -3.57
N SER A 63 17.66 -20.08 -2.36
CA SER A 63 17.04 -18.79 -2.03
C SER A 63 18.05 -17.63 -2.15
N TYR A 64 19.26 -17.81 -1.64
CA TYR A 64 20.31 -16.80 -1.70
C TYR A 64 20.86 -16.65 -3.13
N ALA A 65 20.92 -17.73 -3.92
CA ALA A 65 21.20 -17.64 -5.34
C ALA A 65 20.13 -16.84 -6.10
N ALA A 66 18.84 -17.04 -5.77
CA ALA A 66 17.74 -16.26 -6.34
C ALA A 66 17.85 -14.77 -5.98
N LEU A 67 18.07 -14.44 -4.70
CA LEU A 67 18.30 -13.05 -4.26
C LEU A 67 19.45 -12.42 -5.04
N ARG A 68 20.57 -13.15 -5.19
CA ARG A 68 21.75 -12.68 -5.93
C ARG A 68 21.50 -12.43 -7.41
N ARG A 69 20.54 -13.15 -7.99
CA ARG A 69 20.18 -13.08 -9.41
C ARG A 69 19.18 -11.96 -9.70
N TRP A 70 18.15 -11.83 -8.86
CA TRP A 70 16.99 -10.99 -9.14
C TRP A 70 17.03 -9.63 -8.45
N HIS A 71 17.76 -9.49 -7.34
CA HIS A 71 17.84 -8.25 -6.57
C HIS A 71 16.48 -7.67 -6.16
N SER A 72 15.47 -8.51 -5.93
CA SER A 72 14.10 -8.07 -5.72
C SER A 72 13.64 -8.20 -4.26
N GLN A 73 12.55 -7.50 -3.95
CA GLN A 73 11.94 -7.48 -2.63
C GLN A 73 11.45 -8.88 -2.23
N GLY A 74 10.93 -9.66 -3.17
CA GLY A 74 10.41 -11.01 -2.90
C GLY A 74 11.51 -11.98 -2.44
N GLU A 75 12.64 -12.03 -3.13
CA GLU A 75 13.76 -12.88 -2.72
C GLU A 75 14.42 -12.39 -1.42
N ALA A 76 14.44 -11.07 -1.19
CA ALA A 76 14.93 -10.50 0.06
C ALA A 76 14.04 -10.88 1.24
N PHE A 77 12.72 -10.96 1.01
CA PHE A 77 11.77 -11.49 1.98
C PHE A 77 12.07 -12.96 2.32
N VAL A 78 12.20 -13.82 1.32
CA VAL A 78 12.50 -15.25 1.54
C VAL A 78 13.81 -15.46 2.30
N CYS A 79 14.91 -14.81 1.86
CA CYS A 79 16.20 -14.94 2.52
C CYS A 79 16.22 -14.33 3.93
N GLY A 80 15.50 -13.21 4.13
CA GLY A 80 15.31 -12.61 5.44
C GLY A 80 14.61 -13.58 6.38
N PHE A 81 13.53 -14.21 5.92
CA PHE A 81 12.76 -15.15 6.75
C PHE A 81 13.61 -16.35 7.14
N LEU A 82 14.25 -17.02 6.18
CA LEU A 82 15.06 -18.22 6.45
C LEU A 82 16.24 -17.92 7.39
N ALA A 83 16.95 -16.81 7.16
CA ALA A 83 18.08 -16.42 7.99
C ALA A 83 17.67 -16.20 9.46
N ASN A 84 16.51 -15.57 9.68
CA ASN A 84 16.00 -15.30 11.03
C ASN A 84 15.34 -16.54 11.65
N GLN A 85 14.58 -17.32 10.89
CA GLN A 85 13.93 -18.51 11.39
C GLN A 85 14.93 -19.59 11.83
N CYS A 86 16.05 -19.73 11.10
CA CYS A 86 17.11 -20.67 11.45
C CYS A 86 18.10 -20.12 12.49
N GLN A 87 17.98 -18.84 12.88
CA GLN A 87 18.92 -18.16 13.79
C GLN A 87 20.39 -18.37 13.39
N ASN A 88 20.68 -18.38 12.08
CA ASN A 88 22.02 -18.65 11.55
C ASN A 88 22.77 -17.33 11.31
N PRO A 89 23.81 -17.00 12.11
CA PRO A 89 24.47 -15.69 12.01
C PRO A 89 25.17 -15.46 10.67
N ALA A 90 25.65 -16.52 10.01
CA ALA A 90 26.28 -16.41 8.70
C ALA A 90 25.26 -16.02 7.63
N TRP A 91 24.07 -16.63 7.67
CA TRP A 91 22.98 -16.32 6.75
C TRP A 91 22.42 -14.92 6.99
N MET A 92 22.22 -14.56 8.26
CA MET A 92 21.77 -13.21 8.63
C MET A 92 22.75 -12.15 8.13
N LYS A 93 24.06 -12.36 8.34
CA LYS A 93 25.11 -11.46 7.83
C LYS A 93 25.12 -11.39 6.30
N ALA A 94 24.98 -12.53 5.62
CA ALA A 94 24.98 -12.59 4.17
C ALA A 94 23.76 -11.91 3.54
N THR A 95 22.55 -12.13 4.09
CA THR A 95 21.33 -11.41 3.69
C THR A 95 21.49 -9.93 3.98
N TRP A 96 21.94 -9.55 5.18
CA TRP A 96 22.08 -8.14 5.55
C TRP A 96 23.05 -7.41 4.63
N SER A 97 24.26 -7.93 4.44
CA SER A 97 25.26 -7.35 3.54
C SER A 97 24.72 -7.15 2.13
N TYR A 98 23.81 -8.01 1.67
CA TYR A 98 23.20 -7.89 0.36
C TYR A 98 22.11 -6.83 0.33
N VAL A 99 21.22 -6.85 1.32
CA VAL A 99 20.11 -5.89 1.45
C VAL A 99 20.64 -4.47 1.61
N SER A 100 21.66 -4.25 2.44
CA SER A 100 22.26 -2.91 2.61
C SER A 100 22.85 -2.38 1.31
N LYS A 101 23.41 -3.25 0.46
CA LYS A 101 24.01 -2.87 -0.82
C LYS A 101 22.94 -2.52 -1.87
N TYR A 102 21.78 -3.17 -1.84
CA TYR A 102 20.70 -3.00 -2.81
C TYR A 102 19.39 -2.54 -2.13
N ALA A 103 19.50 -1.60 -1.20
CA ALA A 103 18.40 -1.22 -0.31
C ALA A 103 17.13 -0.77 -1.08
N ASP A 104 17.31 -0.04 -2.19
CA ASP A 104 16.19 0.45 -3.01
C ASP A 104 15.26 -0.64 -3.54
N THR A 105 15.78 -1.86 -3.72
CA THR A 105 15.06 -2.98 -4.34
C THR A 105 14.87 -4.18 -3.42
N THR A 106 15.41 -4.16 -2.20
CA THR A 106 15.39 -5.33 -1.28
C THR A 106 14.94 -5.02 0.15
N LEU A 107 14.99 -3.74 0.58
CA LEU A 107 14.80 -3.38 1.99
C LEU A 107 13.40 -3.70 2.53
N ASN A 108 12.35 -3.42 1.77
CA ASN A 108 10.97 -3.63 2.21
C ASN A 108 10.66 -5.13 2.38
N GLY A 109 11.19 -5.96 1.48
CA GLY A 109 11.12 -7.42 1.58
C GLY A 109 11.77 -7.94 2.84
N TYR A 110 13.00 -7.47 3.12
CA TYR A 110 13.71 -7.84 4.33
C TYR A 110 12.99 -7.39 5.62
N VAL A 111 12.50 -6.15 5.66
CA VAL A 111 11.68 -5.63 6.77
C VAL A 111 10.41 -6.47 6.96
N SER A 112 9.73 -6.83 5.88
CA SER A 112 8.53 -7.65 5.92
C SER A 112 8.83 -9.06 6.45
N ALA A 113 9.97 -9.63 6.09
CA ALA A 113 10.38 -10.94 6.57
C ALA A 113 10.66 -10.96 8.08
N LEU A 114 11.30 -9.91 8.59
CA LEU A 114 11.51 -9.74 10.02
C LEU A 114 10.18 -9.61 10.75
N SER A 115 9.22 -8.87 10.20
CA SER A 115 7.90 -8.75 10.83
C SER A 115 7.02 -9.99 10.70
N HIS A 116 7.36 -10.90 9.78
CA HIS A 116 6.74 -12.24 9.65
C HIS A 116 7.41 -13.28 10.57
N SER A 117 8.60 -12.99 11.10
CA SER A 117 9.36 -13.90 11.97
C SER A 117 8.87 -13.85 13.41
N ALA A 118 9.14 -14.90 14.18
CA ALA A 118 8.81 -14.94 15.60
C ALA A 118 9.47 -13.79 16.38
N LYS A 119 8.76 -13.19 17.33
CA LYS A 119 9.19 -11.97 18.05
C LYS A 119 10.53 -12.18 18.78
N GLU A 120 10.73 -13.37 19.33
CA GLU A 120 11.91 -13.76 20.09
C GLU A 120 13.18 -13.71 19.22
N HIS A 121 13.05 -13.96 17.92
CA HIS A 121 14.13 -13.96 16.94
C HIS A 121 14.53 -12.55 16.47
N VAL A 122 13.66 -11.56 16.65
CA VAL A 122 13.79 -10.24 16.00
C VAL A 122 14.10 -9.14 17.00
N TYR A 123 13.61 -9.24 18.25
CA TYR A 123 13.75 -8.17 19.23
C TYR A 123 15.21 -7.84 19.60
N GLY A 124 16.08 -8.85 19.66
CA GLY A 124 17.52 -8.64 19.91
C GLY A 124 18.14 -7.74 18.84
N THR A 125 17.93 -8.10 17.57
CA THR A 125 18.41 -7.35 16.40
C THR A 125 17.79 -5.96 16.32
N VAL A 126 16.49 -5.81 16.61
CA VAL A 126 15.82 -4.50 16.63
C VAL A 126 16.46 -3.57 17.66
N ASN A 127 16.72 -4.06 18.88
CA ASN A 127 17.35 -3.24 19.92
C ASN A 127 18.77 -2.83 19.55
N GLU A 128 19.56 -3.73 18.96
CA GLU A 128 20.88 -3.41 18.43
C GLU A 128 20.81 -2.33 17.34
N PHE A 129 19.89 -2.48 16.40
CA PHE A 129 19.72 -1.56 15.28
C PHE A 129 19.20 -0.18 15.70
N LEU A 130 18.34 -0.08 16.73
CA LEU A 130 17.91 1.20 17.30
C LEU A 130 19.08 1.99 17.89
N LEU A 131 20.10 1.30 18.40
CA LEU A 131 21.32 1.89 18.98
C LEU A 131 22.44 2.09 17.95
N SER A 132 22.26 1.61 16.73
CA SER A 132 23.28 1.68 15.68
C SER A 132 23.55 3.11 15.23
N SER A 133 24.82 3.35 14.85
CA SER A 133 25.23 4.56 14.15
C SER A 133 25.00 4.48 12.64
N ILE A 134 24.62 3.30 12.12
CA ILE A 134 24.35 3.05 10.70
C ILE A 134 22.87 3.39 10.43
N PRO A 135 22.57 4.42 9.62
CA PRO A 135 21.19 4.89 9.47
C PRO A 135 20.21 3.88 8.85
N SER A 136 20.69 3.01 7.96
CA SER A 136 19.85 1.96 7.36
C SER A 136 19.43 0.90 8.37
N GLU A 137 20.25 0.61 9.39
CA GLU A 137 19.88 -0.28 10.49
C GLU A 137 18.79 0.34 11.34
N VAL A 138 18.95 1.63 11.70
CA VAL A 138 17.93 2.39 12.44
C VAL A 138 16.61 2.46 11.66
N GLN A 139 16.66 2.70 10.35
CA GLN A 139 15.48 2.71 9.48
C GLN A 139 14.73 1.38 9.52
N ILE A 140 15.45 0.26 9.45
CA ILE A 140 14.86 -1.09 9.52
C ILE A 140 14.18 -1.31 10.86
N ALA A 141 14.87 -0.98 11.95
CA ALA A 141 14.32 -1.14 13.29
C ALA A 141 13.04 -0.31 13.48
N LEU A 142 13.03 0.96 13.05
CA LEU A 142 11.85 1.81 13.05
C LEU A 142 10.68 1.19 12.26
N ASN A 143 10.97 0.66 11.07
CA ASN A 143 9.95 0.02 10.24
C ASN A 143 9.37 -1.24 10.91
N ILE A 144 10.20 -2.10 11.51
CA ILE A 144 9.75 -3.29 12.25
C ILE A 144 8.93 -2.87 13.47
N CYS A 145 9.41 -1.89 14.25
CA CYS A 145 8.68 -1.35 15.38
C CYS A 145 7.31 -0.81 14.96
N SER A 146 7.22 -0.15 13.79
CA SER A 146 5.94 0.35 13.28
C SER A 146 4.97 -0.78 12.92
N GLN A 147 5.46 -1.87 12.29
CA GLN A 147 4.63 -3.01 11.87
C GLN A 147 4.19 -3.84 13.07
N SER A 148 5.09 -4.04 14.03
CA SER A 148 4.86 -4.77 15.28
C SER A 148 4.17 -3.94 16.37
N LYS A 149 3.89 -2.66 16.11
CA LYS A 149 3.32 -1.69 17.07
C LYS A 149 4.11 -1.61 18.39
N LEU A 150 5.44 -1.68 18.30
CA LEU A 150 6.33 -1.52 19.45
C LEU A 150 6.45 -0.03 19.80
N HIS A 151 6.23 0.32 21.06
CA HIS A 151 6.34 1.69 21.52
C HIS A 151 7.80 2.11 21.72
N LEU A 152 8.18 3.23 21.10
CA LEU A 152 9.48 3.89 21.25
C LEU A 152 9.34 5.15 22.09
N SER A 153 10.42 5.59 22.73
CA SER A 153 10.40 6.81 23.53
C SER A 153 10.24 8.06 22.65
N GLU A 154 9.54 9.06 23.19
CA GLU A 154 9.33 10.34 22.52
C GLU A 154 10.66 11.04 22.19
N ASP A 155 11.62 11.03 23.12
CA ASP A 155 12.96 11.58 22.93
C ASP A 155 13.68 10.96 21.73
N PHE A 156 13.54 9.64 21.52
CA PHE A 156 14.15 8.97 20.38
C PHE A 156 13.52 9.45 19.07
N LEU A 157 12.19 9.52 19.01
CA LEU A 157 11.45 9.94 17.82
C LEU A 157 11.77 11.39 17.45
N ILE A 158 11.75 12.30 18.44
CA ILE A 158 12.09 13.72 18.23
C ILE A 158 13.54 13.85 17.75
N LYS A 159 14.50 13.18 18.41
CA LYS A 159 15.91 13.21 18.01
C LYS A 159 16.11 12.78 16.55
N LYS A 160 15.38 11.76 16.10
CA LYS A 160 15.46 11.25 14.73
C LYS A 160 14.74 12.15 13.72
N LEU A 161 13.64 12.80 14.10
CA LEU A 161 13.01 13.83 13.28
C LEU A 161 13.95 15.02 13.05
N ASP A 162 14.58 15.52 14.12
CA ASP A 162 15.43 16.71 14.06
C ASP A 162 16.75 16.42 13.32
N ASN A 163 17.49 15.40 13.78
CA ASN A 163 18.88 15.16 13.40
C ASN A 163 19.09 13.90 12.54
N GLY A 164 18.05 13.11 12.30
CA GLY A 164 18.16 11.91 11.46
C GLY A 164 18.40 12.25 10.00
N ASN A 165 18.90 11.28 9.24
CA ASN A 165 18.96 11.40 7.79
C ASN A 165 17.55 11.30 7.16
N ILE A 166 17.46 11.49 5.84
CA ILE A 166 16.20 11.44 5.09
C ILE A 166 15.39 10.17 5.38
N GLN A 167 16.05 9.01 5.38
CA GLN A 167 15.40 7.72 5.52
C GLN A 167 14.94 7.43 6.96
N GLU A 168 15.72 7.87 7.96
CA GLU A 168 15.32 7.83 9.36
C GLU A 168 14.10 8.72 9.61
N LYS A 169 14.09 9.94 9.08
CA LYS A 169 12.93 10.85 9.17
C LYS A 169 11.69 10.21 8.55
N VAL A 170 11.80 9.67 7.33
CA VAL A 170 10.71 8.96 6.65
C VAL A 170 10.18 7.80 7.51
N ALA A 171 11.07 6.98 8.08
CA ALA A 171 10.67 5.85 8.92
C ALA A 171 9.98 6.28 10.22
N VAL A 172 10.43 7.37 10.86
CA VAL A 172 9.75 7.94 12.04
C VAL A 172 8.37 8.49 11.68
N LEU A 173 8.23 9.17 10.54
CA LEU A 173 6.95 9.70 10.07
C LEU A 173 5.95 8.57 9.77
N ASP A 174 6.41 7.48 9.13
CA ASP A 174 5.57 6.30 8.90
C ASP A 174 5.22 5.57 10.21
N TYR A 175 6.15 5.51 11.16
CA TYR A 175 5.91 5.00 12.51
C TYR A 175 4.80 5.79 13.23
N ILE A 176 4.92 7.11 13.27
CA ILE A 176 3.93 8.02 13.86
C ILE A 176 2.54 7.82 13.24
N ARG A 177 2.47 7.70 11.91
CA ARG A 177 1.24 7.40 11.18
C ARG A 177 0.64 6.05 11.59
N LYS A 178 1.43 4.96 11.52
CA LYS A 178 0.96 3.60 11.78
C LYS A 178 0.49 3.38 13.21
N LEU A 179 1.11 4.03 14.18
CA LEU A 179 0.68 3.97 15.57
C LEU A 179 -0.47 4.96 15.88
N GLY A 180 -0.79 5.87 14.97
CA GLY A 180 -1.86 6.86 15.20
C GLY A 180 -1.50 7.90 16.25
N LEU A 181 -0.22 8.32 16.34
CA LEU A 181 0.27 9.22 17.39
C LEU A 181 -0.13 10.68 17.12
N GLN A 182 -1.40 11.01 17.37
CA GLN A 182 -2.01 12.31 17.07
C GLN A 182 -1.30 13.50 17.73
N SER A 183 -0.65 13.30 18.88
CA SER A 183 0.11 14.35 19.59
C SER A 183 1.26 14.91 18.76
N TYR A 184 1.77 14.18 17.77
CA TYR A 184 2.87 14.61 16.91
C TYR A 184 2.43 15.55 15.79
N LEU A 185 1.13 15.72 15.53
CA LEU A 185 0.63 16.53 14.41
C LEU A 185 1.24 17.94 14.34
N PRO A 186 1.37 18.71 15.44
CA PRO A 186 2.02 20.03 15.40
C PRO A 186 3.48 19.95 14.93
N ALA A 187 4.23 18.94 15.40
CA ALA A 187 5.63 18.73 15.02
C ALA A 187 5.78 18.33 13.54
N LEU A 188 4.77 17.73 12.92
CA LEU A 188 4.82 17.32 11.52
C LEU A 188 4.78 18.51 10.54
N THR A 189 4.18 19.63 10.95
CA THR A 189 3.92 20.77 10.05
C THR A 189 5.18 21.39 9.44
N VAL A 190 6.29 21.42 10.19
CA VAL A 190 7.59 21.91 9.72
C VAL A 190 8.08 21.12 8.50
N TYR A 191 7.74 19.83 8.43
CA TYR A 191 8.17 18.94 7.36
C TYR A 191 7.35 19.09 6.07
N PHE A 192 6.22 19.80 6.08
CA PHE A 192 5.43 20.04 4.86
C PHE A 192 6.19 20.87 3.82
N GLY A 193 7.13 21.71 4.27
CA GLY A 193 8.02 22.52 3.44
C GLY A 193 9.44 21.97 3.27
N SER A 194 9.70 20.69 3.60
CA SER A 194 11.04 20.10 3.44
C SER A 194 11.47 20.05 1.97
N ASN A 195 12.74 20.32 1.65
CA ASN A 195 13.22 20.19 0.27
C ASN A 195 13.19 18.73 -0.24
N GLU A 196 13.11 17.76 0.67
CA GLU A 196 13.12 16.34 0.35
C GLU A 196 11.69 15.82 0.15
N LEU A 197 11.33 15.49 -1.09
CA LEU A 197 9.97 15.04 -1.43
C LEU A 197 9.51 13.81 -0.65
N SER A 198 10.42 12.87 -0.35
CA SER A 198 10.11 11.67 0.45
C SER A 198 9.72 12.01 1.89
N VAL A 199 10.38 13.01 2.49
CA VAL A 199 10.06 13.52 3.84
C VAL A 199 8.72 14.24 3.80
N ARG A 200 8.50 15.12 2.82
CA ARG A 200 7.20 15.80 2.62
C ARG A 200 6.06 14.81 2.43
N PHE A 201 6.24 13.83 1.55
CA PHE A 201 5.27 12.77 1.31
C PHE A 201 4.90 12.05 2.60
N SER A 202 5.88 11.63 3.38
CA SER A 202 5.65 10.90 4.63
C SER A 202 4.97 11.77 5.69
N ALA A 203 5.38 13.04 5.82
CA ALA A 203 4.82 13.98 6.78
C ALA A 203 3.38 14.37 6.44
N VAL A 204 3.11 14.78 5.19
CA VAL A 204 1.77 15.14 4.72
C VAL A 204 0.85 13.92 4.80
N SER A 205 1.31 12.75 4.37
CA SER A 205 0.52 11.51 4.48
C SER A 205 0.19 11.17 5.92
N ALA A 206 1.16 11.23 6.84
CA ALA A 206 0.93 11.01 8.26
C ALA A 206 -0.09 12.02 8.83
N ALA A 207 0.08 13.30 8.55
CA ALA A 207 -0.81 14.35 9.01
C ALA A 207 -2.25 14.21 8.46
N CYS A 208 -2.44 13.68 7.25
CA CYS A 208 -3.78 13.37 6.72
C CYS A 208 -4.52 12.37 7.60
N TRP A 209 -3.84 11.33 8.08
CA TRP A 209 -4.44 10.38 9.00
C TRP A 209 -4.67 11.00 10.38
N LEU A 210 -3.72 11.78 10.90
CA LEU A 210 -3.76 12.25 12.28
C LEU A 210 -4.64 13.49 12.51
N SER A 211 -4.94 14.27 11.47
CA SER A 211 -5.67 15.53 11.62
C SER A 211 -7.14 15.33 11.93
N SER A 212 -7.62 16.02 12.97
CA SER A 212 -9.06 16.15 13.24
C SER A 212 -9.75 17.11 12.26
N ASP A 213 -9.03 18.13 11.80
CA ASP A 213 -9.51 19.06 10.78
C ASP A 213 -8.86 18.74 9.43
N LYS A 214 -9.61 18.02 8.60
CA LYS A 214 -9.14 17.56 7.29
C LYS A 214 -8.96 18.71 6.30
N SER A 215 -9.62 19.86 6.52
CA SER A 215 -9.53 20.99 5.60
C SER A 215 -8.12 21.58 5.52
N MET A 216 -7.39 21.57 6.64
CA MET A 216 -6.01 22.04 6.74
C MET A 216 -5.04 21.24 5.86
N MET A 217 -5.40 20.01 5.49
CA MET A 217 -4.54 19.13 4.70
C MET A 217 -4.66 19.34 3.20
N ILE A 218 -5.71 20.04 2.73
CA ILE A 218 -5.99 20.19 1.30
C ILE A 218 -4.86 20.95 0.60
N ASN A 219 -4.44 22.11 1.15
CA ASN A 219 -3.38 22.90 0.52
C ASN A 219 -2.02 22.16 0.50
N PRO A 220 -1.53 21.57 1.61
CA PRO A 220 -0.33 20.73 1.58
C PRO A 220 -0.39 19.58 0.57
N LEU A 221 -1.55 18.92 0.44
CA LEU A 221 -1.74 17.85 -0.54
C LEU A 221 -1.69 18.37 -1.98
N CYS A 222 -2.41 19.45 -2.31
CA CYS A 222 -2.41 20.02 -3.65
C CYS A 222 -1.00 20.45 -4.09
N LEU A 223 -0.26 21.15 -3.21
CA LEU A 223 1.12 21.58 -3.49
C LEU A 223 2.04 20.38 -3.74
N LEU A 224 1.95 19.35 -2.89
CA LEU A 224 2.80 18.18 -3.05
C LEU A 224 2.45 17.36 -4.30
N ILE A 225 1.17 17.22 -4.63
CA ILE A 225 0.72 16.57 -5.87
C ILE A 225 1.28 17.32 -7.09
N ASP A 226 1.21 18.65 -7.09
CA ASP A 226 1.76 19.49 -8.16
C ASP A 226 3.28 19.31 -8.34
N ASP A 227 4.02 19.29 -7.23
CA ASP A 227 5.47 19.02 -7.25
C ASP A 227 5.79 17.65 -7.85
N TYR A 228 5.02 16.62 -7.50
CA TYR A 228 5.19 15.30 -8.11
C TYR A 228 4.84 15.31 -9.60
N LEU A 229 3.80 16.01 -10.03
CA LEU A 229 3.41 16.06 -11.44
C LEU A 229 4.44 16.81 -12.29
N THR A 230 5.10 17.82 -11.73
CA THR A 230 6.11 18.65 -12.41
C THR A 230 7.50 18.01 -12.46
N LEU A 231 7.76 16.94 -11.69
CA LEU A 231 9.01 16.17 -11.79
C LEU A 231 9.24 15.65 -13.21
N PRO A 232 10.50 15.60 -13.68
CA PRO A 232 10.84 15.04 -14.98
C PRO A 232 10.37 13.58 -15.12
N PRO A 233 10.19 13.07 -16.35
CA PRO A 233 9.85 11.68 -16.57
C PRO A 233 10.91 10.73 -15.98
N LEU A 234 10.52 9.96 -14.97
CA LEU A 234 11.36 8.93 -14.34
C LEU A 234 11.06 7.56 -14.98
N ARG A 235 12.08 6.72 -15.12
CA ARG A 235 11.97 5.37 -15.71
C ARG A 235 12.16 4.29 -14.65
N GLY A 236 11.74 3.07 -14.97
CA GLY A 236 11.90 1.92 -14.08
C GLY A 236 11.21 2.10 -12.73
N ILE A 237 11.86 1.64 -11.67
CA ILE A 237 11.32 1.61 -10.31
C ILE A 237 11.00 3.01 -9.77
N GLU A 238 11.82 4.02 -10.11
CA GLU A 238 11.59 5.40 -9.67
C GLU A 238 10.32 5.99 -10.29
N GLY A 239 10.06 5.72 -11.57
CA GLY A 239 8.81 6.12 -12.23
C GLY A 239 7.58 5.44 -11.63
N ILE A 240 7.68 4.15 -11.32
CA ILE A 240 6.61 3.40 -10.64
C ILE A 240 6.34 4.00 -9.25
N ARG A 241 7.40 4.24 -8.46
CA ARG A 241 7.30 4.82 -7.10
C ARG A 241 6.68 6.21 -7.13
N LYS A 242 7.10 7.07 -8.07
CA LYS A 242 6.52 8.39 -8.31
C LYS A 242 5.01 8.29 -8.52
N ASN A 243 4.57 7.45 -9.46
CA ASN A 243 3.15 7.29 -9.77
C ASN A 243 2.35 6.79 -8.56
N GLN A 244 2.85 5.77 -7.87
CA GLN A 244 2.22 5.25 -6.65
C GLN A 244 2.09 6.30 -5.54
N GLN A 245 3.11 7.16 -5.38
CA GLN A 245 3.07 8.26 -4.41
C GLN A 245 2.05 9.32 -4.82
N THR A 246 2.04 9.76 -6.07
CA THR A 246 1.02 10.71 -6.57
C THR A 246 -0.39 10.16 -6.39
N GLU A 247 -0.61 8.90 -6.75
CA GLU A 247 -1.90 8.22 -6.61
C GLU A 247 -2.34 8.09 -5.15
N MET A 248 -1.42 7.82 -4.22
CA MET A 248 -1.72 7.82 -2.78
C MET A 248 -2.16 9.22 -2.32
N LEU A 249 -1.43 10.27 -2.71
CA LEU A 249 -1.76 11.65 -2.32
C LEU A 249 -3.13 12.06 -2.84
N VAL A 250 -3.48 11.68 -4.07
CA VAL A 250 -4.79 11.98 -4.66
C VAL A 250 -5.92 11.23 -3.92
N ARG A 251 -5.68 10.00 -3.45
CA ARG A 251 -6.63 9.28 -2.58
C ARG A 251 -6.85 10.00 -1.27
N LEU A 252 -5.77 10.44 -0.63
CA LEU A 252 -5.81 11.21 0.63
C LEU A 252 -6.53 12.55 0.42
N LEU A 253 -6.30 13.24 -0.70
CA LEU A 253 -7.00 14.47 -1.05
C LEU A 253 -8.51 14.25 -1.16
N GLY A 254 -8.94 13.22 -1.89
CA GLY A 254 -10.36 12.83 -1.94
C GLY A 254 -10.93 12.55 -0.55
N GLN A 255 -10.18 11.84 0.29
CA GLN A 255 -10.60 11.50 1.65
C GLN A 255 -10.72 12.70 2.61
N CYS A 256 -9.89 13.73 2.41
CA CYS A 256 -9.84 14.94 3.21
C CYS A 256 -10.86 16.00 2.78
N CYS A 257 -11.28 16.01 1.51
CA CYS A 257 -12.23 16.99 1.00
C CYS A 257 -13.65 16.81 1.55
N SER A 258 -14.38 17.93 1.58
CA SER A 258 -15.82 18.04 1.84
C SER A 258 -16.46 18.97 0.81
N GLU A 259 -17.78 19.10 0.79
CA GLU A 259 -18.46 20.04 -0.12
C GLU A 259 -17.98 21.49 0.07
N LEU A 260 -17.67 21.88 1.30
CA LEU A 260 -17.20 23.23 1.64
C LEU A 260 -15.74 23.47 1.24
N THR A 261 -14.97 22.40 1.06
CA THR A 261 -13.52 22.44 0.93
C THR A 261 -13.06 21.63 -0.29
N TYR A 262 -13.79 21.78 -1.39
CA TYR A 262 -13.54 21.06 -2.64
C TYR A 262 -12.69 21.92 -3.62
N PRO A 263 -11.44 21.54 -3.92
CA PRO A 263 -10.54 22.34 -4.77
C PRO A 263 -10.79 22.09 -6.27
N PHE A 264 -11.99 22.46 -6.77
CA PHE A 264 -12.45 22.14 -8.13
C PHE A 264 -11.44 22.46 -9.24
N ALA A 265 -10.83 23.66 -9.23
CA ALA A 265 -9.89 24.08 -10.27
C ALA A 265 -8.63 23.19 -10.31
N PHE A 266 -8.13 22.79 -9.14
CA PHE A 266 -6.98 21.88 -9.03
C PHE A 266 -7.34 20.49 -9.56
N ILE A 267 -8.47 19.93 -9.12
CA ILE A 267 -8.92 18.60 -9.55
C ILE A 267 -9.15 18.56 -11.07
N SER A 268 -9.77 19.59 -11.64
CA SER A 268 -10.04 19.66 -13.08
C SER A 268 -8.76 19.72 -13.92
N GLY A 269 -7.64 20.19 -13.34
CA GLY A 269 -6.34 20.24 -14.00
C GLY A 269 -5.52 18.93 -13.91
N LEU A 270 -5.97 17.94 -13.11
CA LEU A 270 -5.27 16.67 -12.99
C LEU A 270 -5.46 15.80 -14.24
N PRO A 271 -4.51 14.91 -14.55
CA PRO A 271 -4.74 13.79 -15.46
C PRO A 271 -6.03 13.04 -15.13
N GLU A 272 -6.81 12.67 -16.15
CA GLU A 272 -8.19 12.18 -15.97
C GLU A 272 -8.28 10.92 -15.09
N TYR A 273 -7.31 10.01 -15.17
CA TYR A 273 -7.27 8.84 -14.29
C TYR A 273 -7.03 9.21 -12.82
N LEU A 274 -6.30 10.28 -12.53
CA LEU A 274 -6.15 10.82 -11.17
C LEU A 274 -7.44 11.50 -10.71
N GLN A 275 -8.19 12.16 -11.62
CA GLN A 275 -9.52 12.67 -11.28
C GLN A 275 -10.45 11.53 -10.84
N ILE A 276 -10.46 10.41 -11.56
CA ILE A 276 -11.25 9.22 -11.20
C ILE A 276 -10.86 8.70 -9.81
N ILE A 277 -9.56 8.58 -9.54
CA ILE A 277 -9.05 8.18 -8.22
C ILE A 277 -9.52 9.14 -7.14
N PHE A 278 -9.45 10.46 -7.38
CA PHE A 278 -9.94 11.46 -6.44
C PHE A 278 -11.44 11.27 -6.17
N TYR A 279 -12.26 11.19 -7.22
CA TYR A 279 -13.72 11.08 -7.09
C TYR A 279 -14.14 9.79 -6.36
N ALA A 280 -13.44 8.68 -6.58
CA ALA A 280 -13.66 7.43 -5.86
C ALA A 280 -13.52 7.57 -4.34
N HIS A 281 -12.62 8.46 -3.88
CA HIS A 281 -12.31 8.63 -2.46
C HIS A 281 -13.06 9.82 -1.83
N TYR A 282 -13.35 10.85 -2.63
CA TYR A 282 -14.26 11.92 -2.27
C TYR A 282 -15.68 11.38 -2.05
N ALA A 283 -16.09 10.44 -2.91
CA ALA A 283 -17.27 9.60 -2.76
C ALA A 283 -18.60 10.36 -2.58
N ASN A 284 -18.69 11.57 -3.13
CA ASN A 284 -19.89 12.38 -3.16
C ASN A 284 -20.70 12.08 -4.43
N THR A 285 -21.99 11.81 -4.33
CA THR A 285 -22.77 11.36 -5.49
C THR A 285 -22.97 12.43 -6.56
N LYS A 286 -22.76 13.72 -6.23
CA LYS A 286 -22.74 14.81 -7.20
C LYS A 286 -21.64 14.66 -8.25
N THR A 287 -20.62 13.84 -8.00
CA THR A 287 -19.55 13.55 -8.98
C THR A 287 -19.88 12.39 -9.91
N LEU A 288 -20.98 11.65 -9.69
CA LEU A 288 -21.37 10.53 -10.56
C LEU A 288 -21.53 10.95 -12.04
N PRO A 289 -22.14 12.09 -12.39
CA PRO A 289 -22.20 12.52 -13.80
C PRO A 289 -20.81 12.71 -14.44
N LEU A 290 -19.81 13.18 -13.68
CA LEU A 290 -18.43 13.33 -14.16
C LEU A 290 -17.76 11.96 -14.31
N LEU A 291 -17.97 11.05 -13.36
CA LEU A 291 -17.46 9.68 -13.46
C LEU A 291 -18.06 8.92 -14.64
N LEU A 292 -19.35 9.11 -14.91
CA LEU A 292 -20.04 8.50 -16.06
C LEU A 292 -19.50 9.05 -17.39
N SER A 293 -19.24 10.36 -17.51
CA SER A 293 -18.63 10.90 -18.72
C SER A 293 -17.19 10.43 -18.93
N LEU A 294 -16.43 10.24 -17.85
CA LEU A 294 -15.10 9.63 -17.92
C LEU A 294 -15.18 8.14 -18.29
N MET A 295 -16.25 7.44 -17.89
CA MET A 295 -16.48 6.03 -18.21
C MET A 295 -16.76 5.79 -19.71
N GLU A 296 -17.27 6.79 -20.42
CA GLU A 296 -17.48 6.74 -21.88
C GLU A 296 -16.17 6.67 -22.67
N LYS A 297 -15.04 7.04 -22.06
CA LYS A 297 -13.71 6.92 -22.68
C LYS A 297 -13.19 5.50 -22.50
N GLU A 298 -12.94 4.81 -23.61
CA GLU A 298 -12.55 3.39 -23.63
C GLU A 298 -11.40 3.05 -22.67
N GLU A 299 -10.32 3.85 -22.67
CA GLU A 299 -9.15 3.64 -21.83
C GLU A 299 -9.40 3.86 -20.32
N LEU A 300 -10.42 4.64 -19.98
CA LEU A 300 -10.79 4.99 -18.60
C LEU A 300 -12.01 4.22 -18.09
N SER A 301 -12.72 3.52 -18.97
CA SER A 301 -14.02 2.93 -18.68
C SER A 301 -13.98 2.00 -17.46
N ARG A 302 -13.00 1.11 -17.41
CA ARG A 302 -12.84 0.13 -16.31
C ARG A 302 -12.51 0.78 -14.97
N ILE A 303 -11.59 1.76 -14.95
CA ILE A 303 -11.23 2.46 -13.69
C ILE A 303 -12.36 3.37 -13.22
N ALA A 304 -13.08 4.03 -14.14
CA ALA A 304 -14.27 4.82 -13.82
C ALA A 304 -15.38 3.92 -13.26
N PHE A 305 -15.56 2.71 -13.79
CA PHE A 305 -16.53 1.75 -13.28
C PHE A 305 -16.21 1.30 -11.86
N VAL A 306 -14.93 1.04 -11.55
CA VAL A 306 -14.50 0.78 -10.16
C VAL A 306 -14.84 1.95 -9.25
N ALA A 307 -14.59 3.20 -9.67
CA ALA A 307 -14.93 4.39 -8.89
C ALA A 307 -16.45 4.53 -8.66
N VAL A 308 -17.27 4.32 -9.68
CA VAL A 308 -18.74 4.31 -9.56
C VAL A 308 -19.19 3.22 -8.61
N SER A 309 -18.61 2.02 -8.70
CA SER A 309 -18.92 0.88 -7.85
C SER A 309 -18.62 1.17 -6.37
N LEU A 310 -17.50 1.84 -6.07
CA LEU A 310 -17.16 2.26 -4.72
C LEU A 310 -18.16 3.24 -4.09
N ILE A 311 -18.83 4.06 -4.91
CA ILE A 311 -19.84 5.02 -4.44
C ILE A 311 -21.21 4.35 -4.33
N THR A 312 -21.62 3.65 -5.37
CA THR A 312 -22.99 3.13 -5.56
C THR A 312 -23.21 1.75 -4.96
N GLY A 313 -22.15 0.97 -4.79
CA GLY A 313 -22.24 -0.43 -4.35
C GLY A 313 -22.59 -1.42 -5.47
N ILE A 314 -22.58 -1.00 -6.74
CA ILE A 314 -22.61 -1.94 -7.87
C ILE A 314 -21.45 -2.93 -7.71
N ASP A 315 -21.72 -4.22 -7.88
CA ASP A 315 -20.67 -5.23 -7.90
C ASP A 315 -19.98 -5.22 -9.27
N ILE A 316 -18.65 -5.09 -9.26
CA ILE A 316 -17.82 -5.04 -10.47
C ILE A 316 -17.81 -6.35 -11.26
N ASP A 317 -18.22 -7.46 -10.62
CA ASP A 317 -18.32 -8.79 -11.22
C ASP A 317 -19.75 -9.13 -11.71
N ASP A 318 -20.73 -8.25 -11.48
CA ASP A 318 -22.12 -8.51 -11.83
C ASP A 318 -22.37 -8.38 -13.33
N LYS A 319 -22.70 -9.52 -13.96
CA LYS A 319 -22.96 -9.64 -15.39
C LYS A 319 -24.13 -8.78 -15.87
N GLU A 320 -25.01 -8.32 -14.98
CA GLU A 320 -26.04 -7.36 -15.34
C GLU A 320 -25.41 -6.07 -15.88
N TYR A 321 -24.33 -5.59 -15.26
CA TYR A 321 -23.67 -4.32 -15.56
C TYR A 321 -22.46 -4.44 -16.48
N LEU A 322 -22.19 -5.63 -17.02
CA LEU A 322 -21.06 -5.88 -17.90
C LEU A 322 -21.52 -6.21 -19.32
N LEU A 323 -20.74 -5.75 -20.30
CA LEU A 323 -20.86 -6.22 -21.66
C LEU A 323 -20.39 -7.69 -21.75
N PRO A 324 -20.96 -8.49 -22.67
CA PRO A 324 -20.48 -9.84 -22.91
C PRO A 324 -18.97 -9.84 -23.20
N ALA A 325 -18.24 -10.75 -22.54
CA ALA A 325 -16.80 -10.89 -22.74
C ALA A 325 -16.52 -11.14 -24.23
N LYS A 326 -15.69 -10.27 -24.81
CA LYS A 326 -15.12 -10.49 -26.14
C LYS A 326 -13.72 -11.06 -25.96
N ASP A 327 -13.27 -11.86 -26.92
CA ASP A 327 -11.86 -12.25 -27.06
C ASP A 327 -11.05 -11.02 -27.49
N GLU A 328 -10.93 -10.04 -26.59
CA GLU A 328 -10.02 -8.91 -26.76
C GLU A 328 -8.61 -9.37 -26.40
N LYS A 329 -7.67 -9.13 -27.31
CA LYS A 329 -6.25 -9.18 -26.92
C LYS A 329 -6.09 -8.14 -25.82
N LEU A 330 -5.78 -8.61 -24.60
CA LEU A 330 -5.40 -7.72 -23.50
C LEU A 330 -4.32 -6.78 -24.04
N PRO A 331 -4.47 -5.45 -23.88
CA PRO A 331 -3.45 -4.52 -24.32
C PRO A 331 -2.12 -4.90 -23.66
N GLU A 332 -1.01 -4.72 -24.37
CA GLU A 332 0.31 -4.97 -23.79
C GLU A 332 0.43 -4.25 -22.44
N ILE A 333 0.98 -4.91 -21.42
CA ILE A 333 1.11 -4.38 -20.06
C ILE A 333 2.19 -3.29 -20.06
N THR A 334 1.89 -2.12 -20.62
CA THR A 334 2.84 -1.01 -20.77
C THR A 334 2.29 0.34 -20.29
N SER A 335 0.97 0.50 -20.14
CA SER A 335 0.34 1.73 -19.61
C SER A 335 -0.09 1.59 -18.14
N ARG A 336 -0.02 2.70 -17.37
CA ARG A 336 -0.49 2.72 -15.97
C ARG A 336 -1.99 2.42 -15.85
N LEU A 337 -2.77 2.75 -16.88
CA LEU A 337 -4.21 2.46 -16.96
C LEU A 337 -4.51 0.97 -17.04
N ASN A 338 -3.66 0.20 -17.76
CA ASN A 338 -3.82 -1.24 -17.84
C ASN A 338 -3.72 -1.90 -16.45
N VAL A 339 -2.87 -1.36 -15.57
CA VAL A 339 -2.75 -1.86 -14.18
C VAL A 339 -4.07 -1.71 -13.40
N PHE A 340 -4.84 -0.64 -13.64
CA PHE A 340 -6.12 -0.42 -12.97
C PHE A 340 -7.29 -1.18 -13.59
N GLY A 341 -7.23 -1.44 -14.90
CA GLY A 341 -8.32 -2.10 -15.63
C GLY A 341 -8.15 -3.62 -15.79
N THR A 342 -6.96 -4.17 -15.55
CA THR A 342 -6.72 -5.61 -15.75
C THR A 342 -7.63 -6.44 -14.84
N GLY A 343 -8.33 -7.41 -15.41
CA GLY A 343 -9.26 -8.28 -14.70
C GLY A 343 -10.66 -7.68 -14.48
N ILE A 344 -10.88 -6.41 -14.82
CA ILE A 344 -12.20 -5.75 -14.74
C ILE A 344 -12.95 -5.93 -16.07
N GLY A 345 -14.19 -6.40 -15.99
CA GLY A 345 -15.07 -6.50 -17.15
C GLY A 345 -15.38 -5.14 -17.77
N MET A 346 -15.68 -5.09 -19.07
CA MET A 346 -16.10 -3.85 -19.71
C MET A 346 -17.52 -3.51 -19.26
N PRO A 347 -17.78 -2.32 -18.68
CA PRO A 347 -19.11 -1.97 -18.18
C PRO A 347 -20.10 -1.71 -19.33
N ASP A 348 -21.36 -2.09 -19.11
CA ASP A 348 -22.51 -1.62 -19.88
C ASP A 348 -22.89 -0.23 -19.37
N ILE A 349 -22.31 0.79 -20.01
CA ILE A 349 -22.45 2.20 -19.60
C ILE A 349 -23.93 2.62 -19.50
N HIS A 350 -24.81 2.10 -20.36
CA HIS A 350 -26.23 2.45 -20.33
C HIS A 350 -26.89 1.95 -19.05
N LYS A 351 -26.68 0.69 -18.68
CA LYS A 351 -27.25 0.11 -17.46
C LYS A 351 -26.68 0.75 -16.20
N VAL A 352 -25.36 0.96 -16.17
CA VAL A 352 -24.69 1.65 -15.05
C VAL A 352 -25.24 3.07 -14.90
N THR A 353 -25.38 3.81 -16.00
CA THR A 353 -25.96 5.16 -16.00
C THR A 353 -27.39 5.18 -15.47
N SER A 354 -28.22 4.23 -15.91
CA SER A 354 -29.60 4.10 -15.44
C SER A 354 -29.67 3.81 -13.93
N MET A 355 -28.83 2.90 -13.43
CA MET A 355 -28.76 2.58 -12.00
C MET A 355 -28.32 3.79 -11.16
N CYS A 356 -27.37 4.58 -11.64
CA CYS A 356 -26.86 5.77 -10.94
C CYS A 356 -27.92 6.88 -10.74
N GLN A 357 -29.03 6.87 -11.48
CA GLN A 357 -30.06 7.92 -11.37
C GLN A 357 -30.72 7.99 -9.99
N GLN A 358 -30.70 6.90 -9.21
CA GLN A 358 -31.30 6.85 -7.87
C GLN A 358 -30.51 7.65 -6.81
N TYR A 359 -29.24 8.00 -7.07
CA TYR A 359 -28.35 8.61 -6.06
C TYR A 359 -28.25 10.14 -6.12
N ARG A 360 -29.19 10.83 -6.78
CA ARG A 360 -29.08 12.27 -7.11
C ARG A 360 -29.01 13.25 -5.92
N ASN A 361 -29.20 12.81 -4.66
CA ASN A 361 -29.31 13.69 -3.50
C ASN A 361 -28.52 13.26 -2.24
N GLU A 362 -27.59 12.30 -2.33
CA GLU A 362 -26.82 11.81 -1.18
C GLU A 362 -25.43 12.49 -1.08
N GLU A 363 -25.03 13.00 0.09
CA GLU A 363 -23.79 13.79 0.19
C GLU A 363 -22.52 12.94 0.09
N ARG A 364 -22.47 11.76 0.73
CA ARG A 364 -21.32 10.87 0.67
C ARG A 364 -21.72 9.42 0.94
N LEU A 365 -21.41 8.54 -0.02
CA LEU A 365 -21.71 7.12 0.09
C LEU A 365 -20.44 6.29 0.02
N PHE A 366 -20.48 5.14 0.66
CA PHE A 366 -19.50 4.09 0.53
C PHE A 366 -20.24 2.79 0.27
N LEU A 367 -20.10 2.25 -0.94
CA LEU A 367 -20.80 1.06 -1.41
C LEU A 367 -22.32 1.18 -1.23
N GLY A 368 -22.88 2.31 -1.68
CA GLY A 368 -24.32 2.56 -1.73
C GLY A 368 -24.96 2.94 -0.40
N LYS A 369 -24.18 3.07 0.68
CA LYS A 369 -24.70 3.39 2.03
C LYS A 369 -23.94 4.54 2.66
N SER A 370 -24.58 5.23 3.59
CA SER A 370 -23.93 6.22 4.45
C SER A 370 -22.81 5.57 5.27
N VAL A 371 -21.73 6.31 5.48
CA VAL A 371 -20.55 5.82 6.20
C VAL A 371 -20.86 5.69 7.69
N THR A 372 -20.85 4.45 8.20
CA THR A 372 -21.02 4.15 9.63
C THR A 372 -19.95 3.17 10.11
N ALA A 373 -19.66 3.15 11.41
CA ALA A 373 -18.65 2.24 11.97
C ALA A 373 -19.00 0.76 11.73
N SER A 374 -20.29 0.39 11.83
CA SER A 374 -20.75 -0.97 11.53
C SER A 374 -20.48 -1.33 10.07
N TRP A 375 -20.85 -0.45 9.14
CA TRP A 375 -20.67 -0.69 7.71
C TRP A 375 -19.19 -0.79 7.32
N CYS A 376 -18.34 0.09 7.87
CA CYS A 376 -16.91 0.03 7.63
C CYS A 376 -16.27 -1.21 8.25
N ASN A 377 -16.70 -1.69 9.43
CA ASN A 377 -16.17 -2.93 9.99
C ASN A 377 -16.50 -4.16 9.12
N THR A 378 -17.74 -4.27 8.63
CA THR A 378 -18.12 -5.34 7.68
C THR A 378 -17.24 -5.32 6.43
N ASN A 379 -17.10 -4.15 5.81
CA ASN A 379 -16.31 -4.01 4.59
C ASN A 379 -14.80 -4.13 4.82
N PHE A 380 -14.31 -3.82 6.03
CA PHE A 380 -12.92 -4.07 6.40
C PHE A 380 -12.61 -5.56 6.54
N SER A 381 -13.57 -6.38 6.96
CA SER A 381 -13.38 -7.82 7.11
C SER A 381 -13.39 -8.56 5.77
N ASP A 382 -14.36 -8.24 4.91
CA ASP A 382 -14.71 -9.08 3.75
C ASP A 382 -14.47 -8.42 2.39
N GLY A 383 -14.28 -7.10 2.34
CA GLY A 383 -14.12 -6.36 1.09
C GLY A 383 -12.81 -6.64 0.35
N SER A 384 -12.70 -6.10 -0.86
CA SER A 384 -11.44 -6.04 -1.60
C SER A 384 -10.42 -5.13 -0.91
N GLN A 385 -9.14 -5.23 -1.26
CA GLN A 385 -8.09 -4.44 -0.61
C GLN A 385 -8.34 -2.94 -0.68
N LEU A 386 -8.84 -2.44 -1.81
CA LEU A 386 -9.24 -1.04 -1.97
C LEU A 386 -10.39 -0.66 -1.04
N VAL A 387 -11.44 -1.48 -0.98
CA VAL A 387 -12.58 -1.31 -0.07
C VAL A 387 -12.12 -1.29 1.38
N ARG A 388 -11.23 -2.22 1.75
CA ARG A 388 -10.69 -2.32 3.11
C ARG A 388 -9.81 -1.13 3.48
N TRP A 389 -9.07 -0.58 2.53
CA TRP A 389 -8.30 0.64 2.75
C TRP A 389 -9.22 1.84 3.06
N ILE A 390 -10.28 2.02 2.25
CA ILE A 390 -11.28 3.08 2.47
C ILE A 390 -12.01 2.88 3.80
N ALA A 391 -12.39 1.64 4.12
CA ALA A 391 -13.02 1.30 5.40
C ALA A 391 -12.09 1.59 6.59
N SER A 392 -10.80 1.27 6.49
CA SER A 392 -9.80 1.58 7.52
C SER A 392 -9.69 3.07 7.79
N TRP A 393 -9.66 3.88 6.73
CA TRP A 393 -9.68 5.34 6.85
C TRP A 393 -10.88 5.82 7.65
N HIS A 394 -12.10 5.38 7.29
CA HIS A 394 -13.30 5.80 8.00
C HIS A 394 -13.33 5.30 9.45
N LEU A 395 -12.93 4.05 9.70
CA LEU A 395 -12.87 3.50 11.06
C LEU A 395 -11.95 4.32 11.97
N PHE A 396 -10.75 4.69 11.50
CA PHE A 396 -9.82 5.50 12.28
C PHE A 396 -10.40 6.85 12.68
N HIS A 397 -11.17 7.49 11.80
CA HIS A 397 -11.74 8.81 12.06
C HIS A 397 -13.07 8.77 12.83
N LEU A 398 -13.78 7.64 12.78
CA LEU A 398 -14.99 7.39 13.57
C LEU A 398 -14.66 6.94 15.01
N ASP A 399 -13.57 6.20 15.19
CA ASP A 399 -13.09 5.69 16.47
C ASP A 399 -11.60 6.02 16.67
N LYS A 400 -11.34 7.21 17.20
CA LYS A 400 -10.00 7.79 17.39
C LYS A 400 -9.13 7.07 18.43
N ASN A 401 -9.65 6.04 19.10
CA ASN A 401 -8.91 5.31 20.15
C ASN A 401 -8.08 4.15 19.60
N THR A 402 -8.06 3.94 18.29
CA THR A 402 -7.33 2.83 17.66
C THR A 402 -6.35 3.32 16.61
N SER A 403 -5.21 2.63 16.46
CA SER A 403 -4.26 2.88 15.38
C SER A 403 -4.90 2.59 14.01
N PRO A 404 -4.48 3.27 12.92
CA PRO A 404 -4.94 2.93 11.59
C PRO A 404 -4.78 1.44 11.31
N LYS A 405 -5.85 0.79 10.83
CA LYS A 405 -5.80 -0.64 10.51
C LYS A 405 -5.04 -0.83 9.19
N ASP A 406 -3.99 -1.66 9.18
CA ASP A 406 -3.33 -2.03 7.93
C ASP A 406 -4.19 -3.07 7.19
N ASN A 407 -4.47 -2.81 5.91
CA ASN A 407 -5.22 -3.74 5.09
C ASN A 407 -4.39 -4.97 4.68
N LEU A 408 -3.06 -5.00 4.84
CA LEU A 408 -2.24 -6.16 4.46
C LEU A 408 -1.88 -7.13 5.61
N LEU A 409 -2.04 -6.73 6.88
CA LEU A 409 -1.46 -7.46 8.03
C LEU A 409 -2.47 -8.21 8.93
N ASN A 410 -3.78 -8.11 8.70
CA ASN A 410 -4.80 -8.62 9.62
C ASN A 410 -5.36 -10.03 9.24
N TYR A 411 -4.50 -10.99 8.89
CA TYR A 411 -4.93 -12.32 8.44
C TYR A 411 -4.13 -13.48 8.97
#